data_AF-A0A6G4HN41-F1
#
_entry.id   AF-A0A6G4HN41-F1
#
_cell.length_a   1.000
_cell.length_b   1.000
_cell.length_c   1.000
_cell.angle_alpha   90.00
_cell.angle_beta   90.00
_cell.angle_gamma   90.00
#
_symmetry.space_group_name_H-M   'P 1'
#
loop_
_entity.id
_entity.type
_entity.pdbx_description
1 polymer ?
#
loop_
_entity_poly.entity_id
_entity_poly.type
_entity_poly.pdbx_seq_one_letter_code
_entity_poly.pdbx_strand_id
1 'polypeptide(L)'
;MNYEKDIDHEYTNEIVCPFCGYEFTDSWEYGEEDLGLIECNECGKSFYTNREVSVTYSTCKANYGTCKHCKADNVVIEDYNSTMGKYSSLCVKCGELEKQRLLKEYIDSIHNKKDC
;
A
#
# COMPACT_ATOMS: atom_id res chain seq x y z
N MET A 1 -18.13 6.10 43.24
CA MET A 1 -16.70 6.00 42.84
C MET A 1 -16.68 5.99 41.33
N ASN A 2 -16.33 7.11 40.70
CA ASN A 2 -16.06 7.12 39.26
C ASN A 2 -14.65 6.60 39.09
N TYR A 3 -14.51 5.37 38.61
CA TYR A 3 -13.24 4.87 38.12
C TYR A 3 -13.02 5.54 36.77
N GLU A 4 -12.13 6.53 36.71
CA GLU A 4 -11.61 7.00 35.43
C GLU A 4 -10.91 5.82 34.79
N LYS A 5 -11.51 5.32 33.71
CA LYS A 5 -10.95 4.23 32.91
C LYS A 5 -9.73 4.82 32.22
N ASP A 6 -8.57 4.22 32.46
CA ASP A 6 -7.37 4.52 31.68
C ASP A 6 -7.63 4.12 30.23
N ILE A 7 -7.72 5.10 29.34
CA ILE A 7 -8.00 4.92 27.91
C ILE A 7 -6.65 4.96 27.20
N ASP A 8 -6.30 3.87 26.53
CA ASP A 8 -5.10 3.85 25.70
C ASP A 8 -5.30 4.74 24.46
N HIS A 9 -4.52 5.80 24.37
CA HIS A 9 -4.63 6.82 23.32
C HIS A 9 -3.26 7.36 22.86
N GLU A 10 -2.15 6.80 23.37
CA GLU A 10 -0.80 7.22 23.00
C GLU A 10 -0.18 6.21 22.05
N TYR A 11 0.32 6.67 20.90
CA TYR A 11 0.96 5.83 19.88
C TYR A 11 0.09 4.67 19.36
N THR A 12 -1.23 4.85 19.39
CA THR A 12 -2.21 3.96 18.76
C THR A 12 -2.19 4.13 17.23
N ASN A 13 -2.69 3.12 16.50
CA ASN A 13 -2.76 3.18 15.03
C ASN A 13 -3.73 4.25 14.52
N GLU A 14 -4.78 4.51 15.29
CA GLU A 14 -5.82 5.51 15.02
C GLU A 14 -5.85 6.53 16.17
N ILE A 15 -6.41 7.71 15.91
CA ILE A 15 -6.68 8.72 16.92
C ILE A 15 -7.76 8.15 17.87
N VAL A 16 -7.47 8.13 19.16
CA VAL A 16 -8.43 7.72 20.20
C VAL A 16 -8.78 8.92 21.07
N CYS A 17 -10.08 9.18 21.24
CA CYS A 17 -10.53 10.24 22.13
C CYS A 17 -10.17 9.87 23.59
N PRO A 18 -9.35 10.68 24.29
CA PRO A 18 -8.91 10.36 25.65
C PRO A 18 -10.05 10.46 26.68
N PHE A 19 -11.21 10.98 26.30
CA PHE A 19 -12.35 11.16 27.21
C PHE A 19 -13.38 10.04 27.16
N CYS A 20 -13.62 9.45 25.98
CA CYS A 20 -14.66 8.44 25.80
C CYS A 20 -14.16 7.14 25.16
N GLY A 21 -12.92 7.11 24.66
CA GLY A 21 -12.33 5.95 24.00
C GLY A 21 -12.86 5.71 22.58
N TYR A 22 -13.53 6.69 21.98
CA TYR A 22 -13.92 6.59 20.57
C TYR A 22 -12.69 6.64 19.67
N GLU A 23 -12.59 5.67 18.77
CA GLU A 23 -11.54 5.54 17.77
C GLU A 23 -12.00 6.14 16.45
N PHE A 24 -11.18 7.02 15.87
CA PHE A 24 -11.46 7.63 14.58
C PHE A 24 -10.91 6.70 13.49
N THR A 25 -11.76 5.87 12.88
CA THR A 25 -11.32 4.81 11.95
C THR A 25 -10.66 5.30 10.67
N ASP A 26 -10.77 6.58 10.33
CA ASP A 26 -10.21 7.19 9.14
C ASP A 26 -9.13 8.24 9.52
N SER A 27 -8.31 7.96 10.56
CA SER A 27 -7.34 8.95 11.07
C SER A 27 -6.30 9.36 10.04
N TRP A 28 -6.04 8.52 9.03
CA TRP A 28 -5.15 8.85 7.90
C TRP A 28 -5.65 10.00 7.02
N GLU A 29 -6.94 10.35 7.10
CA GLU A 29 -7.51 11.49 6.35
C GLU A 29 -7.16 12.84 7.01
N TYR A 30 -6.74 12.85 8.27
CA TYR A 30 -6.28 14.05 8.96
C TYR A 30 -4.86 14.40 8.46
N GLY A 31 -4.79 15.42 7.60
CA GLY A 31 -3.54 15.99 7.12
C GLY A 31 -2.79 16.71 8.24
N GLU A 32 -1.55 17.12 7.98
CA GLU A 32 -0.75 17.87 8.97
C GLU A 32 -1.42 19.20 9.39
N GLU A 33 -2.21 19.80 8.48
CA GLU A 33 -2.97 21.02 8.73
C GLU A 33 -4.23 20.78 9.58
N ASP A 34 -4.72 19.54 9.64
CA ASP A 34 -5.93 19.14 10.37
C ASP A 34 -5.63 18.57 11.77
N LEU A 35 -4.35 18.39 12.09
CA LEU A 35 -3.88 17.98 13.42
C LEU A 35 -3.82 19.18 14.38
N GLY A 36 -3.66 18.90 15.67
CA GLY A 36 -3.79 19.90 16.74
C GLY A 36 -5.08 19.73 17.50
N LEU A 37 -5.89 20.78 17.66
CA LEU A 37 -7.12 20.72 18.45
C LEU A 37 -8.30 20.23 17.59
N ILE A 38 -8.84 19.05 17.90
CA ILE A 38 -10.01 18.48 17.23
C ILE A 38 -11.14 18.20 18.22
N GLU A 39 -12.38 18.05 17.74
CA GLU A 39 -13.55 17.69 18.55
C GLU A 39 -13.94 16.22 18.34
N CYS A 40 -14.28 15.51 19.42
CA CYS A 40 -14.81 14.15 19.33
C CYS A 40 -16.28 14.14 18.88
N ASN A 41 -16.57 13.45 17.78
CA ASN A 41 -17.93 13.31 17.25
C ASN A 41 -18.87 12.51 18.18
N GLU A 42 -18.34 11.69 19.09
CA GLU A 42 -19.16 10.91 20.03
C GLU A 42 -19.46 11.64 21.33
N CYS A 43 -18.45 12.29 21.94
CA CYS A 43 -18.62 12.91 23.27
C CYS A 43 -18.59 14.44 23.26
N GLY A 44 -18.37 15.07 22.09
CA GLY A 44 -18.36 16.52 21.90
C GLY A 44 -17.23 17.27 22.63
N LYS A 45 -16.21 16.57 23.15
CA LYS A 45 -15.08 17.19 23.86
C LYS A 45 -13.94 17.43 22.88
N SER A 46 -13.31 18.59 22.97
CA SER A 46 -12.10 18.87 22.20
C SER A 46 -10.85 18.30 22.87
N PHE A 47 -9.92 17.77 22.09
CA PHE A 47 -8.64 17.24 22.55
C PHE A 47 -7.54 17.51 21.51
N TYR A 48 -6.28 17.47 21.96
CA TYR A 48 -5.14 17.65 21.08
C TYR A 48 -4.71 16.31 20.48
N THR A 49 -4.48 16.29 19.17
CA THR A 49 -3.94 15.16 18.42
C THR A 49 -2.61 15.54 17.77
N ASN A 50 -1.71 14.57 17.68
CA ASN A 50 -0.45 14.66 16.95
C ASN A 50 -0.19 13.32 16.26
N ARG A 51 0.46 13.35 15.09
CA ARG A 51 0.83 12.14 14.35
C ARG A 51 2.33 11.91 14.46
N GLU A 52 2.72 10.78 15.02
CA GLU A 52 4.11 10.32 14.99
C GLU A 52 4.33 9.38 13.81
N VAL A 53 5.33 9.67 12.96
CA VAL A 53 5.69 8.85 11.80
C VAL A 53 7.12 8.36 11.96
N SER A 54 7.30 7.04 11.97
CA SER A 54 8.62 6.41 11.90
C SER A 54 8.88 5.82 10.52
N VAL A 55 10.06 6.08 9.95
CA VAL A 55 10.48 5.57 8.64
C VAL A 55 11.70 4.70 8.82
N THR A 56 11.64 3.44 8.36
CA THR A 56 12.78 2.51 8.34
C THR A 56 13.03 2.00 6.92
N TYR A 57 14.30 1.69 6.62
CA TYR A 57 14.74 1.33 5.27
C TYR A 57 15.33 -0.09 5.24
N SER A 58 15.02 -0.83 4.19
CA SER A 58 15.70 -2.08 3.84
C SER A 58 16.01 -2.11 2.35
N THR A 59 17.06 -2.83 1.95
CA THR A 59 17.47 -2.97 0.55
C THR A 59 17.82 -4.42 0.24
N CYS A 60 17.71 -4.80 -1.03
CA CYS A 60 18.09 -6.12 -1.52
C CYS A 60 18.91 -6.01 -2.82
N LYS A 61 19.71 -7.04 -3.11
CA LYS A 61 20.43 -7.12 -4.39
C LYS A 61 19.46 -7.46 -5.50
N ALA A 62 19.59 -6.79 -6.64
CA ALA A 62 18.90 -7.21 -7.86
C ALA A 62 19.51 -8.51 -8.42
N ASN A 63 18.68 -9.28 -9.12
CA ASN A 63 19.12 -10.48 -9.83
C ASN A 63 19.66 -10.08 -11.21
N TYR A 64 20.90 -10.47 -11.50
CA TYR A 64 21.53 -10.23 -12.80
C TYR A 64 21.68 -11.52 -13.58
N GLY A 65 21.59 -11.43 -14.90
CA GLY A 65 21.84 -12.55 -15.80
C GLY A 65 21.67 -12.15 -17.27
N THR A 66 21.47 -13.16 -18.12
CA THR A 66 21.24 -12.96 -19.55
C THR A 66 19.75 -12.96 -19.87
N CYS A 67 19.27 -11.92 -20.56
CA CYS A 67 17.87 -11.83 -20.97
C CYS A 67 17.51 -12.93 -21.99
N LYS A 68 16.48 -13.72 -21.71
CA LYS A 68 16.03 -14.79 -22.64
C LYS A 68 15.54 -14.25 -23.99
N HIS A 69 15.02 -13.03 -24.04
CA HIS A 69 14.52 -12.42 -25.27
C HIS A 69 15.63 -11.73 -26.08
N CYS A 70 16.17 -10.60 -25.59
CA CYS A 70 17.14 -9.80 -26.36
C CYS A 70 18.60 -10.28 -26.27
N LYS A 71 18.88 -11.31 -25.45
CA LYS A 71 20.22 -11.88 -25.22
C LYS A 71 21.26 -10.93 -24.63
N ALA A 72 20.85 -9.72 -24.20
CA ALA A 72 21.72 -8.85 -23.42
C ALA A 72 22.17 -9.58 -22.16
N ASP A 73 23.48 -9.53 -21.90
CA ASP A 73 24.11 -10.16 -20.74
C ASP A 73 24.41 -9.14 -19.64
N ASN A 74 24.59 -9.64 -18.41
CA ASN A 74 24.83 -8.83 -17.21
C ASN A 74 23.79 -7.71 -17.03
N VAL A 75 22.53 -8.02 -17.26
CA VAL A 75 21.39 -7.11 -17.06
C VAL A 75 20.53 -7.61 -15.92
N VAL A 76 19.80 -6.69 -15.28
CA VAL A 76 18.76 -7.06 -14.30
C VAL A 76 17.74 -7.93 -15.01
N ILE A 77 17.46 -9.10 -14.43
CA ILE A 77 16.45 -10.04 -14.92
C ILE A 77 15.30 -10.16 -13.92
N GLU A 78 14.09 -10.22 -14.45
CA GLU A 78 12.87 -10.35 -13.69
C GLU A 78 12.09 -11.58 -14.12
N ASP A 79 11.43 -12.16 -13.13
CA ASP A 79 10.38 -13.15 -13.31
C ASP A 79 9.05 -12.49 -12.93
N TYR A 80 7.98 -12.88 -13.62
CA TYR A 80 6.64 -12.38 -13.36
C TYR A 80 5.66 -13.54 -13.40
N ASN A 81 4.73 -13.56 -12.45
CA ASN A 81 3.68 -14.58 -12.36
C ASN A 81 2.41 -13.94 -11.82
N SER A 82 1.34 -13.95 -12.62
CA SER A 82 0.03 -13.45 -12.24
C SER A 82 -1.08 -14.25 -12.91
N THR A 83 -2.33 -13.89 -12.64
CA THR A 83 -3.50 -14.43 -13.31
C THR A 83 -3.52 -14.13 -14.82
N MET A 84 -2.87 -13.05 -15.26
CA MET A 84 -2.81 -12.66 -16.68
C MET A 84 -1.74 -13.46 -17.44
N GLY A 85 -0.81 -14.12 -16.73
CA GLY A 85 0.24 -14.93 -17.33
C GLY A 85 1.56 -14.84 -16.58
N LYS A 86 2.62 -15.37 -17.19
CA LYS A 86 3.94 -15.44 -16.57
C LYS A 86 5.08 -15.33 -17.59
N TYR A 87 6.21 -14.79 -17.15
CA TYR A 87 7.48 -14.86 -17.87
C TYR A 87 8.63 -15.06 -16.87
N SER A 88 9.79 -15.47 -17.38
CA SER A 88 11.00 -15.59 -16.57
C SER A 88 12.24 -15.13 -17.30
N SER A 89 13.20 -14.61 -16.54
CA SER A 89 14.55 -14.25 -16.97
C SER A 89 14.56 -13.25 -18.15
N LEU A 90 13.66 -12.28 -18.10
CA LEU A 90 13.63 -11.16 -19.06
C LEU A 90 14.26 -9.93 -18.42
N CYS A 91 15.02 -9.16 -19.20
CA CYS A 91 15.43 -7.84 -18.72
C CYS A 91 14.21 -6.93 -18.55
N VAL A 92 14.32 -5.91 -17.70
CA VAL A 92 13.22 -4.98 -17.36
C VAL A 92 12.45 -4.51 -18.61
N LYS A 93 13.17 -4.08 -19.66
CA LYS A 93 12.53 -3.64 -20.92
C LYS A 93 11.77 -4.75 -21.64
N CYS A 94 12.34 -5.95 -21.74
CA CYS A 94 11.66 -7.06 -22.41
C CYS A 94 10.51 -7.62 -21.56
N GLY A 95 10.66 -7.62 -20.24
CA GLY A 95 9.60 -7.99 -19.30
C GLY A 95 8.40 -7.06 -19.42
N GLU A 96 8.62 -5.74 -19.51
CA GLU A 96 7.53 -4.76 -19.67
C GLU A 96 6.75 -4.95 -20.98
N LEU A 97 7.45 -5.16 -22.09
CA LEU A 97 6.80 -5.47 -23.38
C LEU A 97 5.97 -6.77 -23.29
N GLU A 98 6.49 -7.78 -22.58
CA GLU A 98 5.79 -9.03 -22.36
C GLU A 98 4.56 -8.87 -21.45
N LYS A 99 4.63 -8.03 -20.40
CA LYS A 99 3.45 -7.68 -19.58
C LYS A 99 2.36 -7.03 -20.43
N GLN A 100 2.72 -6.11 -21.31
CA GLN A 100 1.75 -5.45 -22.19
C GLN A 100 1.10 -6.44 -23.16
N ARG A 101 1.87 -7.38 -23.71
CA ARG A 101 1.32 -8.48 -24.54
C ARG A 101 0.34 -9.34 -23.75
N LEU A 102 0.71 -9.78 -22.54
CA LEU A 102 -0.14 -10.59 -21.66
C LEU A 102 -1.42 -9.85 -21.25
N LEU A 103 -1.32 -8.56 -20.91
CA LEU A 103 -2.46 -7.73 -20.55
C LEU A 103 -3.44 -7.62 -21.72
N LYS A 104 -2.93 -7.38 -22.93
CA LYS A 104 -3.77 -7.32 -24.14
C LYS A 104 -4.51 -8.63 -24.36
N GLU A 105 -3.81 -9.77 -24.30
CA GLU A 105 -4.43 -11.09 -24.44
C GLU A 105 -5.49 -11.37 -23.38
N TYR A 106 -5.23 -10.97 -22.13
CA TYR A 106 -6.18 -11.10 -21.05
C TYR A 106 -7.45 -10.26 -21.30
N ILE A 107 -7.29 -8.99 -21.67
CA ILE A 107 -8.40 -8.08 -21.99
C ILE A 107 -9.21 -8.60 -23.18
N ASP A 108 -8.55 -9.02 -24.25
CA ASP A 108 -9.21 -9.58 -25.45
C ASP A 108 -10.00 -10.84 -25.07
N SER A 109 -9.45 -11.69 -24.19
CA SER A 109 -10.16 -12.89 -23.71
C SER A 109 -11.42 -12.58 -22.90
N ILE A 110 -11.47 -11.42 -22.22
CA ILE A 110 -12.66 -10.98 -21.48
C ILE A 110 -13.70 -10.43 -22.43
N HIS A 111 -13.30 -9.61 -23.40
CA HIS A 111 -14.22 -9.05 -24.39
C HIS A 111 -14.86 -10.16 -25.24
N ASN A 112 -14.07 -11.11 -25.73
CA ASN A 112 -14.57 -12.25 -26.50
C ASN A 112 -15.51 -13.18 -25.70
N LYS A 113 -15.44 -13.17 -24.37
CA LYS A 113 -16.37 -13.94 -23.51
C LYS A 113 -17.71 -13.23 -23.28
N LYS A 114 -17.81 -11.93 -23.54
CA LYS A 114 -19.07 -11.17 -23.41
C LYS A 114 -19.96 -11.27 -24.67
N ASP A 115 -19.40 -11.74 -25.78
CA ASP A 115 -20.08 -11.90 -27.06
C ASP A 115 -20.65 -13.32 -27.28
N CYS A 116 -20.86 -14.10 -26.21
CA CYS A 116 -21.47 -15.44 -26.22
C CYS A 116 -22.67 -15.52 -25.26
#